data_AF-U3TV83-F1
#
_entry.id   AF-U3TV83-F1
#
_cell.length_a   1.000
_cell.length_b   1.000
_cell.length_c   1.000
_cell.angle_alpha   90.00
_cell.angle_beta   90.00
_cell.angle_gamma   90.00
#
_symmetry.space_group_name_H-M   'P 1'
#
loop_
_entity.id
_entity.type
_entity.pdbx_description
1 polymer ?
#
loop_
_entity_poly.entity_id
_entity_poly.type
_entity_poly.pdbx_seq_one_letter_code
_entity_poly.pdbx_strand_id
1 'polypeptide(L)' 'MEATEVIEVIQQGKVLVFRGPWFLDDERLPTAKTTAVFNVFKHLAVVLSAQYHLA' A
#
# COMPACT_ATOMS: atom_id res chain seq x y z
N MET A 1 -14.12 -7.80 -8.09
CA MET A 1 -12.82 -7.44 -7.50
C MET A 1 -13.09 -6.95 -6.11
N GLU A 2 -12.66 -7.68 -5.09
CA GLU A 2 -12.67 -7.20 -3.72
C GLU A 2 -11.66 -6.04 -3.63
N ALA A 3 -12.12 -4.87 -3.19
CA ALA A 3 -11.45 -3.59 -3.43
C ALA A 3 -10.10 -3.49 -2.70
N THR A 4 -9.10 -2.95 -3.41
CA THR A 4 -7.84 -2.49 -2.81
C THR A 4 -8.14 -1.21 -2.04
N GLU A 5 -8.44 -1.32 -0.76
CA GLU A 5 -8.72 -0.19 0.13
C GLU A 5 -7.45 0.26 0.86
N VAL A 6 -7.19 1.58 0.85
CA VAL A 6 -6.18 2.21 1.69
C VAL A 6 -6.88 2.68 2.96
N ILE A 7 -6.47 2.14 4.11
CA ILE A 7 -7.05 2.50 5.41
C ILE A 7 -6.25 3.60 6.12
N GLU A 8 -4.97 3.73 5.78
CA GLU A 8 -4.05 4.67 6.43
C GLU A 8 -2.93 5.06 5.46
N VAL A 9 -2.49 6.32 5.56
CA VAL A 9 -1.26 6.81 4.93
C VAL A 9 -0.42 7.47 6.00
N ILE A 10 0.82 7.02 6.15
CA ILE A 10 1.82 7.67 7.03
C ILE A 10 2.97 8.21 6.17
N GLN A 11 3.80 9.10 6.73
CA GLN A 11 5.02 9.55 6.07
C GLN A 11 6.26 9.11 6.85
N GLN A 12 7.18 8.44 6.16
CA GLN A 12 8.50 8.08 6.67
C GLN A 12 9.57 8.85 5.89
N GLY A 13 10.14 9.88 6.52
CA GLY A 13 11.05 10.80 5.85
C GLY A 13 10.37 11.52 4.69
N LYS A 14 10.82 11.23 3.46
CA LYS A 14 10.25 11.80 2.22
C LYS A 14 9.26 10.89 1.52
N VAL A 15 8.93 9.72 2.08
CA VAL A 15 8.13 8.70 1.42
C VAL A 15 6.80 8.52 2.16
N LEU A 16 5.70 8.62 1.41
CA LEU A 16 4.36 8.22 1.82
C LEU A 16 4.26 6.69 1.80
N VAL A 17 3.76 6.12 2.89
CA VAL A 17 3.56 4.68 3.07
C VAL A 17 2.07 4.42 3.21
N PHE A 18 1.53 3.69 2.24
CA PHE A 18 0.12 3.30 2.17
C PHE A 18 -0.08 1.96 2.88
N ARG A 19 -1.13 1.86 3.70
CA ARG A 19 -1.48 0.66 4.45
C ARG A 19 -2.92 0.26 4.15
N GLY A 20 -3.15 -1.04 4.16
CA GLY A 20 -4.42 -1.68 3.84
C GLY A 20 -4.35 -3.18 4.09
N PRO A 21 -5.39 -3.93 3.71
CA PRO A 21 -5.38 -5.38 3.84
C PRO A 21 -4.25 -6.02 3.03
N TRP A 22 -3.54 -6.97 3.64
CA TRP A 22 -2.37 -7.65 3.04
C TRP A 22 -2.75 -8.89 2.23
N PHE A 23 -4.02 -9.33 2.31
CA PHE A 23 -4.59 -10.46 1.59
C PHE A 23 -3.75 -11.74 1.71
N LEU A 24 -3.40 -12.08 2.96
CA LEU A 24 -2.69 -13.30 3.30
C LEU A 24 -3.68 -14.47 3.40
N ASP A 25 -3.19 -15.69 3.21
CA ASP A 25 -3.95 -16.91 3.48
C ASP A 25 -4.00 -17.26 4.98
N ASP A 26 -4.62 -18.40 5.31
CA ASP A 26 -4.80 -18.87 6.69
C ASP A 26 -3.46 -19.14 7.40
N GLU A 27 -2.39 -19.39 6.65
CA GLU A 27 -1.02 -19.58 7.16
C GLU A 27 -0.24 -18.26 7.25
N ARG A 28 -0.89 -17.13 6.93
CA ARG A 28 -0.32 -15.78 6.87
C ARG A 28 0.73 -15.62 5.75
N LEU A 29 0.64 -16.40 4.68
CA LEU A 29 1.52 -16.28 3.52
C LEU A 29 0.95 -15.33 2.47
N PRO A 30 1.81 -14.60 1.73
CA PRO A 30 1.38 -13.78 0.61
C PRO A 30 0.69 -14.60 -0.47
N THR A 31 -0.42 -14.09 -0.98
CA THR A 31 -1.12 -14.67 -2.14
C THR A 31 -0.83 -13.85 -3.40
N ALA A 32 -1.29 -14.31 -4.57
CA ALA A 32 -1.24 -13.51 -5.79
C ALA A 32 -1.89 -12.12 -5.64
N LYS A 33 -2.89 -12.02 -4.76
CA LYS A 33 -3.58 -10.76 -4.44
C LYS A 33 -2.70 -9.81 -3.63
N THR A 34 -1.86 -10.33 -2.74
CA THR A 34 -0.85 -9.54 -2.00
C THR A 34 0.08 -8.82 -2.98
N THR A 35 0.55 -9.50 -4.02
CA THR A 35 1.43 -8.90 -5.04
C THR A 35 0.75 -7.77 -5.79
N ALA A 36 -0.52 -7.95 -6.19
CA ALA A 36 -1.27 -6.90 -6.89
C ALA A 36 -1.42 -5.64 -6.02
N VAL A 37 -1.77 -5.80 -4.74
CA VAL A 37 -1.96 -4.70 -3.80
C VAL A 37 -0.64 -4.01 -3.46
N PHE A 38 0.44 -4.78 -3.29
CA PHE A 38 1.78 -4.23 -3.10
C PHE A 38 2.19 -3.33 -4.27
N ASN A 39 1.95 -3.77 -5.52
CA ASN A 39 2.29 -2.98 -6.71
C ASN A 39 1.50 -1.66 -6.77
N VAL A 40 0.21 -1.69 -6.42
CA VAL A 40 -0.62 -0.48 -6.35
C VAL A 40 -0.10 0.48 -5.29
N PHE A 41 0.14 0.01 -4.07
CA PHE A 41 0.64 0.85 -2.98
C PHE A 41 2.04 1.38 -3.27
N LYS A 42 2.89 0.57 -3.90
CA LYS A 42 4.22 1.01 -4.33
C LYS A 42 4.15 2.10 -5.38
N HIS A 43 3.25 1.98 -6.36
CA HIS A 43 3.06 2.99 -7.39
C HIS A 43 2.58 4.32 -6.77
N LEU A 44 1.58 4.27 -5.89
CA LEU A 44 1.07 5.44 -5.17
C LEU A 44 2.16 6.11 -4.33
N ALA A 45 2.95 5.33 -3.60
CA ALA A 45 4.09 5.83 -2.83
C ALA A 45 5.07 6.60 -3.71
N VAL A 46 5.48 6.06 -4.85
CA VAL A 46 6.44 6.75 -5.74
C VAL A 46 5.84 8.03 -6.31
N VAL A 47 4.63 7.98 -6.85
CA VAL A 47 4.02 9.11 -7.57
C VAL A 47 3.63 10.24 -6.61
N LEU A 48 3.02 9.91 -5.47
CA LEU A 48 2.47 10.92 -4.56
C LEU A 48 3.52 11.49 -3.62
N SER A 49 4.56 10.73 -3.24
CA SER A 49 5.64 11.27 -2.39
C SER A 49 6.46 12.36 -3.08
N ALA A 50 6.49 12.37 -4.42
CA ALA A 50 7.12 13.43 -5.18
C ALA A 50 6.30 14.73 -5.21
N GLN A 51 5.00 14.64 -4.91
CA GLN A 51 4.04 15.73 -5.08
C GLN A 51 3.54 16.29 -3.74
N TYR A 52 3.53 15.47 -2.69
CA TYR A 52 2.85 15.79 -1.44
C TYR A 52 3.68 15.41 -0.21
N HIS A 53 3.44 16.15 0.87
CA HIS A 53 3.91 15.84 2.21
C HIS A 53 2.71 15.87 3.18
N LEU A 54 2.67 14.90 4.09
CA LEU A 54 1.73 14.87 5.22
C LEU A 54 2.11 15.97 6.22
N ALA A 55 1.10 16.69 6.70
CA ALA A 55 1.20 17.79 7.67
C ALA A 55 0.97 17.31 9.11
#